data_AF-A0A7Y2NA39-F1
#
_entry.id   AF-A0A7Y2NA39-F1
#
_cell.length_a   1.000
_cell.length_b   1.000
_cell.length_c   1.000
_cell.angle_alpha   90.00
_cell.angle_beta   90.00
_cell.angle_gamma   90.00
#
_symmetry.space_group_name_H-M   'P 1'
#
loop_
_entity.id
_entity.type
_entity.pdbx_description
1 polymer ?
#
loop_
_entity_poly.entity_id
_entity_poly.type
_entity_poly.pdbx_seq_one_letter_code
_entity_poly.pdbx_strand_id
1 'polypeptide(L)'
;MILLRPNPNQQPLDLRLRLSRRLLFGLIAVALIAGASGPTAAQDEDPTSDKLDEIREEREALEGELAETARGIDGTMAEIGELTEAMATLETVINKQEIAVKVAQARSANAERQFERSAAAVTAAEEALVDLEKQIRERAVEAFVGQDVGTPDIVYTNTPNLTVRMESLLNAVLRGDADIADAYAAVQNELALERETARLARIEAEQFRARAEADQRRLESDREIQEALWMASQARLDHLLFEQQSREELKIQLDEDEKREIARLAEQLSRYSGPGGIAGPVATPDEIEWVYGIAVHNSIAGNLKEMLDAAQADGITFRGGGYRDASAQIRLRKAHCGSSDYAIWQAPPSACRPPTARPGSSNHERGLAIDFTDDGRSINDRNSRGYKWLKANAADYGFFNLPSEPWHWSTTGT
;
A
#
# COMPACT_ATOMS: atom_id res chain seq x y z
N MET A 1 -48.09 -12.51 -10.25
CA MET A 1 -48.18 -12.67 -8.78
C MET A 1 -48.15 -14.15 -8.45
N ILE A 2 -46.97 -14.68 -8.18
CA ILE A 2 -46.64 -15.89 -7.40
C ILE A 2 -45.14 -15.73 -7.11
N LEU A 3 -44.82 -15.54 -5.83
CA LEU A 3 -43.49 -15.29 -5.28
C LEU A 3 -42.83 -16.64 -4.99
N LEU A 4 -41.70 -16.94 -5.64
CA LEU A 4 -40.81 -18.03 -5.22
C LEU A 4 -39.74 -17.46 -4.27
N ARG A 5 -39.74 -17.96 -3.04
CA ARG A 5 -38.78 -17.62 -1.98
C ARG A 5 -37.40 -18.21 -2.30
N PRO A 6 -36.29 -17.51 -1.98
CA PRO A 6 -34.95 -18.10 -2.08
C PRO A 6 -34.61 -18.99 -0.87
N ASN A 7 -33.84 -20.03 -1.19
CA ASN A 7 -33.33 -21.09 -0.32
C ASN A 7 -32.25 -20.58 0.65
N PRO A 8 -32.32 -20.80 1.98
CA PRO A 8 -31.33 -20.33 2.94
C PRO A 8 -30.29 -21.42 3.18
N ASN A 9 -29.31 -21.58 2.29
CA ASN A 9 -28.12 -22.40 2.58
C ASN A 9 -26.95 -22.19 1.59
N GLN A 10 -26.57 -20.94 1.34
CA GLN A 10 -25.26 -20.62 0.77
C GLN A 10 -24.67 -19.39 1.48
N GLN A 11 -23.80 -19.65 2.46
CA GLN A 11 -22.79 -18.69 2.89
C GLN A 11 -21.49 -19.02 2.17
N PRO A 12 -20.75 -18.05 1.61
CA PRO A 12 -19.40 -18.28 1.12
C PRO A 12 -18.43 -18.33 2.29
N LEU A 13 -17.69 -19.43 2.41
CA LEU A 13 -16.54 -19.56 3.30
C LEU A 13 -15.35 -18.81 2.69
N ASP A 14 -15.17 -17.57 3.14
CA ASP A 14 -13.88 -16.90 3.15
C ASP A 14 -12.96 -17.63 4.13
N LEU A 15 -11.88 -18.25 3.64
CA LEU A 15 -10.72 -18.57 4.46
C LEU A 15 -9.42 -18.43 3.64
N ARG A 16 -8.88 -17.22 3.71
CA ARG A 16 -7.46 -16.88 3.82
C ARG A 16 -6.47 -18.03 3.52
N LEU A 17 -5.82 -17.95 2.37
CA LEU A 17 -4.41 -18.33 2.22
C LEU A 17 -3.67 -17.12 1.64
N ARG A 18 -3.35 -16.18 2.54
CA ARG A 18 -2.23 -15.25 2.37
C ARG A 18 -0.96 -16.11 2.37
N LEU A 19 -0.54 -16.60 1.20
CA LEU A 19 0.87 -16.95 1.01
C LEU A 19 1.59 -15.68 0.56
N SER A 20 2.41 -15.19 1.47
CA SER A 20 3.47 -14.22 1.23
C SER A 20 4.25 -14.53 -0.05
N ARG A 21 3.95 -13.83 -1.15
CA ARG A 21 4.87 -13.64 -2.28
C ARG A 21 5.84 -12.51 -1.94
N ARG A 22 6.67 -12.73 -0.92
CA ARG A 22 7.97 -12.07 -0.80
C ARG A 22 8.97 -13.06 -1.38
N LEU A 23 9.37 -12.88 -2.63
CA LEU A 23 10.59 -13.49 -3.17
C LEU A 23 11.01 -12.81 -4.48
N LEU A 24 12.11 -12.06 -4.35
CA LEU A 24 13.09 -11.62 -5.35
C LEU A 24 12.60 -10.77 -6.53
N PHE A 25 12.56 -9.44 -6.32
CA PHE A 25 12.79 -8.49 -7.41
C PHE A 25 14.29 -8.17 -7.45
N GLY A 26 14.98 -8.77 -8.43
CA GLY A 26 16.35 -8.42 -8.77
C GLY A 26 16.38 -7.02 -9.38
N LEU A 27 17.29 -6.18 -8.88
CA LEU A 27 17.77 -4.97 -9.54
C LEU A 27 18.16 -5.30 -10.99
N ILE A 28 17.32 -4.96 -11.97
CA ILE A 28 17.72 -4.92 -13.36
C ILE A 28 18.13 -3.49 -13.66
N ALA A 29 19.45 -3.28 -13.71
CA ALA A 29 20.04 -2.05 -14.20
C ALA A 29 19.61 -1.82 -15.66
N VAL A 30 18.91 -0.71 -15.91
CA VAL A 30 18.58 -0.24 -17.26
C VAL A 30 19.85 0.23 -17.92
N ALA A 31 20.42 -0.59 -18.81
CA ALA A 31 21.47 -0.17 -19.72
C ALA A 31 20.83 0.41 -21.00
N LEU A 32 20.84 1.73 -21.12
CA LEU A 32 20.55 2.45 -22.35
C LEU A 32 21.59 2.10 -23.42
N ILE A 33 21.17 1.35 -24.45
CA ILE A 33 21.91 1.27 -25.72
C ILE A 33 21.10 2.03 -26.76
N ALA A 34 21.60 3.21 -27.11
CA ALA A 34 21.15 3.98 -28.27
C ALA A 34 21.62 3.28 -29.54
N GLY A 35 20.70 2.69 -30.30
CA GLY A 35 20.95 2.10 -31.61
C GLY A 35 20.61 3.10 -32.73
N ALA A 36 21.65 3.59 -33.40
CA ALA A 36 21.54 4.40 -34.61
C ALA A 36 21.08 3.54 -35.81
N SER A 37 20.27 4.15 -36.66
CA SER A 37 19.69 3.66 -37.90
C SER A 37 20.68 3.39 -39.05
N GLY A 38 20.39 2.36 -39.86
CA GLY A 38 20.94 2.15 -41.21
C GLY A 38 20.44 0.83 -41.83
N PRO A 39 19.95 0.79 -43.08
CA PRO A 39 19.40 -0.41 -43.69
C PRO A 39 20.50 -1.22 -44.36
N THR A 40 20.59 -2.51 -44.06
CA THR A 40 21.36 -3.45 -44.89
C THR A 40 20.49 -4.68 -45.12
N ALA A 41 20.15 -4.89 -46.39
CA ALA A 41 19.59 -6.13 -46.88
C ALA A 41 20.69 -7.21 -46.82
N ALA A 42 20.48 -8.23 -46.01
CA ALA A 42 21.12 -9.54 -46.14
C ALA A 42 20.23 -10.56 -45.42
N GLN A 43 19.71 -11.52 -46.21
CA GLN A 43 19.09 -12.74 -45.70
C GLN A 43 20.20 -13.59 -45.11
N ASP A 44 20.36 -13.57 -43.79
CA ASP A 44 20.95 -14.65 -43.01
C ASP A 44 19.93 -14.96 -41.91
N GLU A 45 19.41 -16.19 -41.90
CA GLU A 45 18.63 -16.72 -40.78
C GLU A 45 19.58 -16.87 -39.58
N ASP A 46 19.74 -15.79 -38.82
CA ASP A 46 20.53 -15.75 -37.59
C ASP A 46 19.67 -16.30 -36.43
N PRO A 47 19.95 -17.49 -35.87
CA PRO A 47 19.19 -18.06 -34.76
C PRO A 47 19.29 -17.24 -33.46
N THR A 48 20.12 -16.20 -33.41
CA THR A 48 20.10 -15.20 -32.33
C THR A 48 19.08 -14.07 -32.56
N SER A 49 18.66 -13.83 -33.81
CA SER A 49 17.57 -12.89 -34.16
C SER A 49 16.24 -13.37 -33.59
N ASP A 50 15.88 -14.63 -33.85
CA ASP A 50 14.61 -15.21 -33.37
C ASP A 50 14.49 -15.16 -31.85
N LYS A 51 15.59 -15.43 -31.12
CA LYS A 51 15.61 -15.33 -29.66
C LYS A 51 15.51 -13.89 -29.15
N LEU A 52 16.12 -12.94 -29.85
CA LEU A 52 16.02 -11.53 -29.49
C LEU A 52 14.61 -10.99 -29.71
N ASP A 53 13.93 -11.45 -30.76
CA ASP A 53 12.55 -11.08 -31.05
C ASP A 53 11.58 -11.75 -30.06
N GLU A 54 11.78 -13.02 -29.72
CA GLU A 54 11.05 -13.70 -28.64
C GLU A 54 11.19 -12.97 -27.30
N ILE A 55 12.41 -12.57 -26.92
CA ILE A 55 12.65 -11.79 -25.68
C ILE A 55 11.96 -10.42 -25.74
N ARG A 56 11.90 -9.76 -26.90
CA ARG A 56 11.21 -8.48 -27.07
C ARG A 56 9.70 -8.65 -26.92
N GLU A 57 9.12 -9.68 -27.53
CA GLU A 57 7.69 -10.00 -27.40
C GLU A 57 7.32 -10.32 -25.95
N GLU A 58 8.11 -11.15 -25.27
CA GLU A 58 7.90 -11.44 -23.84
C GLU A 58 7.97 -10.18 -22.98
N ARG A 59 8.93 -9.29 -23.28
CA ARG A 59 9.04 -8.00 -22.59
C ARG A 59 7.85 -7.10 -22.85
N GLU A 60 7.38 -7.00 -24.09
CA GLU A 60 6.20 -6.20 -24.43
C GLU A 60 4.93 -6.76 -23.77
N ALA A 61 4.78 -8.08 -23.72
CA ALA A 61 3.68 -8.73 -23.02
C ALA A 61 3.70 -8.43 -21.52
N LEU A 62 4.88 -8.55 -20.88
CA LEU A 62 5.07 -8.24 -19.47
C LEU A 62 4.80 -6.75 -19.19
N GLU A 63 5.33 -5.85 -20.01
CA GLU A 63 5.07 -4.41 -19.90
C GLU A 63 3.57 -4.11 -20.02
N GLY A 64 2.85 -4.84 -20.89
CA GLY A 64 1.39 -4.77 -21.00
C GLY A 64 0.66 -5.21 -19.74
N GLU A 65 1.05 -6.34 -19.15
CA GLU A 65 0.45 -6.85 -17.90
C GLU A 65 0.70 -5.89 -16.72
N LEU A 66 1.92 -5.34 -16.63
CA LEU A 66 2.28 -4.34 -15.62
C LEU A 66 1.47 -3.05 -15.81
N ALA A 67 1.27 -2.60 -17.06
CA ALA A 67 0.46 -1.42 -17.35
C ALA A 67 -1.01 -1.61 -16.92
N GLU A 68 -1.62 -2.76 -17.21
CA GLU A 68 -2.99 -3.08 -16.77
C GLU A 68 -3.08 -3.12 -15.24
N THR A 69 -2.10 -3.72 -14.58
CA THR A 69 -2.03 -3.73 -13.12
C THR A 69 -1.94 -2.31 -12.57
N ALA A 70 -1.08 -1.47 -13.15
CA ALA A 70 -0.91 -0.08 -12.76
C ALA A 70 -2.20 0.75 -12.92
N ARG A 71 -2.97 0.53 -14.00
CA ARG A 71 -4.29 1.17 -14.21
C ARG A 71 -5.33 0.75 -13.17
N GLY A 72 -5.22 -0.47 -12.66
CA GLY A 72 -6.17 -1.04 -11.71
C GLY A 72 -5.91 -0.68 -10.23
N ILE A 73 -4.85 0.07 -9.93
CA ILE A 73 -4.48 0.40 -8.54
C ILE A 73 -5.47 1.41 -7.94
N ASP A 74 -6.06 1.04 -6.81
CA ASP A 74 -6.91 1.92 -6.01
C ASP A 74 -6.05 2.87 -5.17
N GLY A 75 -5.99 4.13 -5.60
CA GLY A 75 -5.25 5.21 -4.92
C GLY A 75 -5.62 5.42 -3.45
N THR A 76 -6.82 5.04 -3.02
CA THR A 76 -7.25 5.22 -1.62
C THR A 76 -6.74 4.12 -0.69
N MET A 77 -6.46 2.94 -1.25
CA MET A 77 -6.14 1.73 -0.50
C MET A 77 -4.68 1.33 -0.60
N ALA A 78 -4.04 1.61 -1.73
CA ALA A 78 -2.67 1.19 -2.01
C ALA A 78 -1.62 1.84 -1.08
N GLU A 79 -0.51 1.13 -0.90
CA GLU A 79 0.65 1.63 -0.17
C GLU A 79 1.49 2.59 -1.05
N ILE A 80 2.26 3.48 -0.43
CA ILE A 80 3.03 4.51 -1.16
C ILE A 80 4.05 3.90 -2.14
N GLY A 81 4.60 2.72 -1.81
CA GLY A 81 5.49 1.98 -2.70
C GLY A 81 4.79 1.48 -3.96
N GLU A 82 3.60 0.91 -3.81
CA GLU A 82 2.77 0.42 -4.93
C GLU A 82 2.36 1.58 -5.85
N LEU A 83 1.96 2.71 -5.27
CA LEU A 83 1.63 3.92 -6.04
C LEU A 83 2.82 4.45 -6.84
N THR A 84 4.02 4.45 -6.25
CA THR A 84 5.24 4.93 -6.91
C THR A 84 5.63 4.01 -8.07
N GLU A 85 5.53 2.70 -7.90
CA GLU A 85 5.81 1.72 -8.95
C GLU A 85 4.80 1.84 -10.10
N ALA A 86 3.51 1.95 -9.77
CA ALA A 86 2.44 2.15 -10.76
C ALA A 86 2.66 3.40 -11.61
N MET A 87 3.03 4.51 -10.97
CA MET A 87 3.33 5.77 -11.65
C MET A 87 4.52 5.63 -12.62
N ALA A 88 5.59 4.94 -12.22
CA ALA A 88 6.76 4.71 -13.07
C ALA A 88 6.43 3.83 -14.29
N THR A 89 5.60 2.81 -14.11
CA THR A 89 5.09 1.99 -15.21
C THR A 89 4.24 2.83 -16.17
N LEU A 90 3.29 3.61 -15.65
CA LEU A 90 2.43 4.46 -16.47
C LEU A 90 3.20 5.55 -17.20
N GLU A 91 4.22 6.15 -16.59
CA GLU A 91 5.10 7.12 -17.24
C GLU A 91 5.77 6.52 -18.48
N THR A 92 6.27 5.29 -18.38
CA THR A 92 6.87 4.58 -19.51
C THR A 92 5.85 4.33 -20.62
N VAL A 93 4.63 3.93 -20.27
CA VAL A 93 3.54 3.67 -21.23
C VAL A 93 3.09 4.96 -21.92
N ILE A 94 2.87 6.04 -21.17
CA ILE A 94 2.46 7.35 -21.67
C ILE A 94 3.49 7.89 -22.66
N ASN A 95 4.78 7.79 -22.33
CA ASN A 95 5.86 8.22 -23.24
C ASN A 95 5.83 7.48 -24.59
N LYS A 96 5.54 6.16 -24.57
CA LYS A 96 5.37 5.38 -25.81
C LYS A 96 4.10 5.79 -26.56
N GLN A 97 3.00 5.99 -25.85
CA GLN A 97 1.72 6.40 -26.44
C GLN A 97 1.80 7.78 -27.10
N GLU A 98 2.51 8.74 -26.51
CA GLU A 98 2.71 10.06 -27.12
C GLU A 98 3.35 9.98 -28.51
N ILE A 99 4.32 9.08 -28.67
CA ILE A 99 4.97 8.82 -29.97
C ILE A 99 3.98 8.14 -30.91
N ALA A 100 3.25 7.12 -30.42
CA ALA A 100 2.26 6.39 -31.22
C ALA A 100 1.14 7.32 -31.74
N VAL A 101 0.62 8.20 -30.89
CA VAL A 101 -0.37 9.22 -31.25
C VAL A 101 0.16 10.14 -32.34
N LYS A 102 1.39 10.66 -32.21
CA LYS A 102 2.01 11.51 -33.25
C LYS A 102 2.11 10.77 -34.58
N VAL A 103 2.51 9.51 -34.57
CA VAL A 103 2.59 8.67 -35.77
C VAL A 103 1.20 8.43 -36.38
N ALA A 104 0.20 8.11 -35.55
CA ALA A 104 -1.17 7.87 -35.99
C ALA A 104 -1.79 9.13 -36.61
N GLN A 105 -1.60 10.30 -35.98
CA GLN A 105 -2.03 11.59 -36.50
C GLN A 105 -1.35 11.93 -37.84
N ALA A 106 -0.04 11.69 -37.97
CA ALA A 106 0.66 11.91 -39.23
C ALA A 106 0.15 11.00 -40.36
N ARG A 107 -0.15 9.73 -40.06
CA ARG A 107 -0.75 8.78 -41.02
C ARG A 107 -2.16 9.21 -41.42
N SER A 108 -3.00 9.60 -40.45
CA SER A 108 -4.33 10.13 -40.71
C SER A 108 -4.29 11.35 -41.62
N ALA A 109 -3.43 12.33 -41.33
CA ALA A 109 -3.27 13.53 -42.14
C ALA A 109 -2.77 13.21 -43.56
N ASN A 110 -1.95 12.16 -43.72
CA ASN A 110 -1.49 11.74 -45.04
C ASN A 110 -2.59 11.08 -45.86
N ALA A 111 -3.37 10.19 -45.23
CA ALA A 111 -4.51 9.53 -45.87
C ALA A 111 -5.60 10.54 -46.26
N GLU A 112 -5.87 11.54 -45.41
CA GLU A 112 -6.81 12.63 -45.72
C GLU A 112 -6.37 13.40 -46.98
N ARG A 113 -5.10 13.78 -47.08
CA ARG A 113 -4.55 14.45 -48.29
C ARG A 113 -4.64 13.57 -49.53
N GLN A 114 -4.48 12.26 -49.40
CA GLN A 114 -4.64 11.33 -50.53
C GLN A 114 -6.09 11.25 -50.97
N PHE A 115 -7.03 11.18 -50.03
CA PHE A 115 -8.46 11.25 -50.31
C PHE A 115 -8.81 12.57 -51.03
N GLU A 116 -8.37 13.72 -50.52
CA GLU A 116 -8.61 15.02 -51.15
C GLU A 116 -8.11 15.07 -52.60
N ARG A 117 -6.90 14.54 -52.86
CA ARG A 117 -6.33 14.46 -54.22
C ARG A 117 -7.16 13.57 -55.14
N SER A 118 -7.56 12.39 -54.69
CA SER A 118 -8.40 11.48 -55.47
C SER A 118 -9.80 12.05 -55.72
N ALA A 119 -10.39 12.75 -54.75
CA ALA A 119 -11.67 13.43 -54.91
C ALA A 119 -11.57 14.57 -55.95
N ALA A 120 -10.48 15.33 -55.94
CA ALA A 120 -10.23 16.36 -56.94
C ALA A 120 -10.04 15.77 -58.36
N ALA A 121 -9.40 14.60 -58.49
CA ALA A 121 -9.26 13.90 -59.77
C ALA A 121 -10.61 13.45 -60.33
N VAL A 122 -11.50 12.93 -59.48
CA VAL A 122 -12.89 12.63 -59.87
C VAL A 122 -13.60 13.86 -60.41
N THR A 123 -13.54 14.99 -59.70
CA THR A 123 -14.17 16.24 -60.16
C THR A 123 -13.58 16.72 -61.49
N ALA A 124 -12.26 16.67 -61.66
CA ALA A 124 -11.61 17.05 -62.91
C ALA A 124 -12.03 16.15 -64.09
N ALA A 125 -12.14 14.84 -63.87
CA ALA A 125 -12.61 13.90 -64.89
C ALA A 125 -14.11 14.13 -65.24
N GLU A 126 -14.95 14.44 -64.26
CA GLU A 126 -16.35 14.81 -64.48
C GLU A 126 -16.48 16.08 -65.32
N GLU A 127 -15.69 17.12 -65.01
CA GLU A 127 -15.65 18.36 -65.80
C GLU A 127 -15.16 18.12 -67.24
N ALA A 128 -14.14 17.28 -67.42
CA ALA A 128 -13.64 16.91 -68.75
C ALA A 128 -14.71 16.19 -69.59
N LEU A 129 -15.52 15.31 -68.98
CA LEU A 129 -16.64 14.67 -69.67
C LEU A 129 -17.70 15.67 -70.13
N VAL A 130 -18.01 16.66 -69.30
CA VAL A 130 -18.98 17.72 -69.66
C VAL A 130 -18.47 18.53 -70.86
N ASP A 131 -17.18 18.89 -70.87
CA ASP A 131 -16.58 19.62 -71.99
C ASP A 131 -16.53 18.76 -73.27
N LEU A 132 -16.10 17.51 -73.18
CA LEU A 132 -16.10 16.58 -74.33
C LEU A 132 -17.53 16.35 -74.86
N GLU A 133 -18.53 16.21 -73.99
CA GLU A 133 -19.93 16.08 -74.43
C GLU A 133 -20.42 17.35 -75.16
N LYS A 134 -19.98 18.53 -74.72
CA LYS A 134 -20.24 19.79 -75.43
C LYS A 134 -19.57 19.81 -76.80
N GLN A 135 -18.31 19.42 -76.92
CA GLN A 135 -17.59 19.35 -78.19
C GLN A 135 -18.25 18.35 -79.16
N ILE A 136 -18.67 17.18 -78.68
CA ILE A 136 -19.41 16.18 -79.47
C ILE A 136 -20.73 16.78 -79.98
N ARG A 137 -21.48 17.50 -79.13
CA ARG A 137 -22.73 18.17 -79.52
C ARG A 137 -22.50 19.24 -80.59
N GLU A 138 -21.50 20.10 -80.41
CA GLU A 138 -21.17 21.16 -81.37
C GLU A 138 -20.80 20.58 -82.74
N ARG A 139 -19.95 19.54 -82.77
CA ARG A 139 -19.58 18.82 -83.99
C ARG A 139 -20.77 18.14 -84.66
N ALA A 140 -21.66 17.51 -83.90
CA ALA A 140 -22.87 16.89 -84.45
C ALA A 140 -23.80 17.92 -85.11
N VAL A 141 -23.95 19.11 -84.52
CA VAL A 141 -24.72 20.22 -85.10
C VAL A 141 -24.04 20.75 -86.36
N GLU A 142 -22.72 20.97 -86.33
CA GLU A 142 -21.94 21.40 -87.51
C GLU A 142 -22.08 20.41 -88.68
N ALA A 143 -21.96 19.11 -88.41
CA ALA A 143 -22.11 18.06 -89.42
C ALA A 143 -23.52 18.02 -90.01
N PHE A 144 -24.56 18.19 -89.19
CA PHE A 144 -25.96 18.22 -89.63
C PHE A 144 -26.28 19.47 -90.47
N VAL A 145 -25.83 20.65 -90.05
CA VAL A 145 -26.06 21.93 -90.75
C VAL A 145 -25.22 22.01 -92.03
N GLY A 146 -23.98 21.51 -92.00
CA GLY A 146 -23.09 21.42 -93.15
C GLY A 146 -23.54 20.40 -94.21
N GLN A 147 -24.54 19.56 -93.92
CA GLN A 147 -25.12 18.61 -94.86
C GLN A 147 -26.12 19.26 -95.86
N ASP A 148 -26.48 20.54 -95.67
CA ASP A 148 -27.40 21.28 -96.55
C ASP A 148 -26.67 22.12 -97.62
N VAL A 149 -25.40 21.85 -97.88
CA VAL A 149 -24.80 22.18 -99.18
C VAL A 149 -25.02 20.98 -100.08
N GLY A 150 -26.04 21.11 -100.93
CA GLY A 150 -26.54 20.07 -101.83
C GLY A 150 -25.43 19.21 -102.40
N THR A 151 -25.68 17.89 -102.45
CA THR A 151 -24.84 16.85 -103.08
C THR A 151 -23.73 17.49 -103.90
N PRO A 152 -22.45 17.41 -103.49
CA PRO A 152 -21.39 17.78 -104.40
C PRO A 152 -21.69 16.97 -105.64
N ASP A 153 -22.05 17.66 -106.70
CA ASP A 153 -22.00 17.09 -108.02
C ASP A 153 -20.60 16.49 -108.03
N ILE A 154 -20.52 15.15 -108.06
CA ILE A 154 -19.26 14.43 -108.29
C ILE A 154 -18.97 14.76 -109.75
N VAL A 155 -18.65 16.04 -109.98
CA VAL A 155 -18.09 16.52 -111.20
C VAL A 155 -16.80 15.75 -111.25
N TYR A 156 -16.70 14.95 -112.28
CA TYR A 156 -15.45 14.43 -112.81
C TYR A 156 -14.48 15.61 -112.99
N THR A 157 -13.85 16.08 -111.92
CA THR A 157 -12.85 17.14 -111.99
C THR A 157 -11.53 16.48 -112.32
N ASN A 158 -11.05 16.70 -113.56
CA ASN A 158 -9.80 16.14 -114.08
C ASN A 158 -8.54 16.81 -113.48
N THR A 159 -8.61 17.36 -112.27
CA THR A 159 -7.51 18.07 -111.60
C THR A 159 -7.07 17.29 -110.35
N PRO A 160 -5.98 16.51 -110.45
CA PRO A 160 -5.48 15.66 -109.36
C PRO A 160 -5.27 16.37 -108.02
N ASN A 161 -4.93 17.66 -108.05
CA ASN A 161 -4.69 18.46 -106.84
C ASN A 161 -5.96 18.78 -106.04
N LEU A 162 -7.15 18.81 -106.65
CA LEU A 162 -8.39 19.12 -105.94
C LEU A 162 -8.91 17.90 -105.18
N THR A 163 -8.87 16.72 -105.81
CA THR A 163 -9.27 15.45 -105.20
C THR A 163 -8.42 15.13 -103.97
N VAL A 164 -7.10 15.27 -104.06
CA VAL A 164 -6.18 15.03 -102.93
C VAL A 164 -6.43 16.02 -101.78
N ARG A 165 -6.81 17.27 -102.07
CA ARG A 165 -7.18 18.25 -101.04
C ARG A 165 -8.49 17.90 -100.33
N MET A 166 -9.52 17.51 -101.08
CA MET A 166 -10.80 17.07 -100.50
C MET A 166 -10.64 15.80 -99.66
N GLU A 167 -9.88 14.83 -100.15
CA GLU A 167 -9.59 13.58 -99.43
C GLU A 167 -8.78 13.83 -98.14
N SER A 168 -7.82 14.77 -98.17
CA SER A 168 -7.07 15.17 -96.98
C SER A 168 -7.93 15.91 -95.95
N LEU A 169 -8.83 16.80 -96.39
CA LEU A 169 -9.77 17.50 -95.50
C LEU A 169 -10.80 16.55 -94.89
N LEU A 170 -11.37 15.63 -95.68
CA LEU A 170 -12.29 14.59 -95.19
C LEU A 170 -11.61 13.68 -94.16
N ASN A 171 -10.39 13.23 -94.44
CA ASN A 171 -9.61 12.44 -93.48
C ASN A 171 -9.25 13.22 -92.21
N ALA A 172 -8.97 14.53 -92.32
CA ALA A 172 -8.68 15.37 -91.16
C ALA A 172 -9.90 15.59 -90.26
N VAL A 173 -11.08 15.79 -90.85
CA VAL A 173 -12.35 15.94 -90.11
C VAL A 173 -12.76 14.62 -89.46
N LEU A 174 -12.75 13.51 -90.22
CA LEU A 174 -13.13 12.20 -89.71
C LEU A 174 -12.18 11.69 -88.62
N ARG A 175 -10.87 11.98 -88.70
CA ARG A 175 -9.93 11.71 -87.60
C ARG A 175 -10.27 12.54 -86.36
N GLY A 176 -10.48 13.84 -86.52
CA GLY A 176 -10.81 14.72 -85.38
C GLY A 176 -12.06 14.29 -84.62
N ASP A 177 -13.09 13.81 -85.32
CA ASP A 177 -14.32 13.32 -84.69
C ASP A 177 -14.13 11.98 -83.97
N ALA A 178 -13.38 11.04 -84.57
CA ALA A 178 -13.02 9.78 -83.92
C ALA A 178 -12.16 10.02 -82.66
N ASP A 179 -11.22 10.97 -82.72
CA ASP A 179 -10.33 11.30 -81.60
C ASP A 179 -11.11 11.84 -80.38
N ILE A 180 -12.18 12.64 -80.58
CA ILE A 180 -13.02 13.15 -79.47
C ILE A 180 -13.88 12.03 -78.87
N ALA A 181 -14.46 11.16 -79.69
CA ALA A 181 -15.27 10.03 -79.22
C ALA A 181 -14.41 9.03 -78.42
N ASP A 182 -13.19 8.74 -78.90
CA ASP A 182 -12.22 7.89 -78.21
C ASP A 182 -11.76 8.55 -76.90
N ALA A 183 -11.50 9.86 -76.89
CA ALA A 183 -11.17 10.61 -75.68
C ALA A 183 -12.32 10.57 -74.65
N TYR A 184 -13.58 10.73 -75.08
CA TYR A 184 -14.74 10.63 -74.20
C TYR A 184 -14.85 9.24 -73.56
N ALA A 185 -14.71 8.18 -74.35
CA ALA A 185 -14.73 6.81 -73.84
C ALA A 185 -13.55 6.55 -72.88
N ALA A 186 -12.36 7.08 -73.16
CA ALA A 186 -11.19 6.97 -72.29
C ALA A 186 -11.44 7.64 -70.92
N VAL A 187 -11.92 8.89 -70.92
CA VAL A 187 -12.22 9.63 -69.68
C VAL A 187 -13.36 8.97 -68.90
N GLN A 188 -14.36 8.36 -69.55
CA GLN A 188 -15.40 7.61 -68.83
C GLN A 188 -14.83 6.41 -68.04
N ASN A 189 -13.91 5.67 -68.66
CA ASN A 189 -13.25 4.53 -68.00
C ASN A 189 -12.32 5.00 -66.88
N GLU A 190 -11.59 6.09 -67.09
CA GLU A 190 -10.75 6.72 -66.07
C GLU A 190 -11.57 7.23 -64.88
N LEU A 191 -12.71 7.90 -65.13
CA LEU A 191 -13.61 8.35 -64.07
C LEU A 191 -14.12 7.20 -63.19
N ALA A 192 -14.41 6.04 -63.79
CA ALA A 192 -14.82 4.86 -63.02
C ALA A 192 -13.70 4.38 -62.09
N LEU A 193 -12.45 4.38 -62.55
CA LEU A 193 -11.27 4.04 -61.76
C LEU A 193 -10.99 5.08 -60.66
N GLU A 194 -11.07 6.36 -60.99
CA GLU A 194 -10.86 7.47 -60.05
C GLU A 194 -11.91 7.46 -58.93
N ARG A 195 -13.19 7.19 -59.26
CA ARG A 195 -14.26 7.05 -58.27
C ARG A 195 -13.99 5.92 -57.29
N GLU A 196 -13.54 4.77 -57.77
CA GLU A 196 -13.20 3.64 -56.89
C GLU A 196 -11.95 3.95 -56.05
N THR A 197 -10.95 4.61 -56.63
CA THR A 197 -9.75 5.07 -55.91
C THR A 197 -10.11 6.05 -54.79
N ALA A 198 -10.96 7.04 -55.07
CA ALA A 198 -11.45 7.98 -54.08
C ALA A 198 -12.30 7.31 -52.98
N ARG A 199 -13.09 6.30 -53.33
CA ARG A 199 -13.86 5.50 -52.37
C ARG A 199 -12.93 4.76 -51.39
N LEU A 200 -11.90 4.09 -51.90
CA LEU A 200 -10.93 3.37 -51.07
C LEU A 200 -10.10 4.32 -50.21
N ALA A 201 -9.62 5.43 -50.78
CA ALA A 201 -8.88 6.46 -50.06
C ALA A 201 -9.71 7.08 -48.93
N ARG A 202 -11.01 7.30 -49.14
CA ARG A 202 -11.93 7.76 -48.08
C ARG A 202 -12.01 6.76 -46.92
N ILE A 203 -12.23 5.48 -47.23
CA ILE A 203 -12.32 4.43 -46.21
C ILE A 203 -11.03 4.35 -45.41
N GLU A 204 -9.88 4.42 -46.09
CA GLU A 204 -8.57 4.41 -45.44
C GLU A 204 -8.36 5.64 -44.55
N ALA A 205 -8.71 6.85 -45.02
CA ALA A 205 -8.66 8.08 -44.23
C ALA A 205 -9.54 8.00 -42.98
N GLU A 206 -10.79 7.53 -43.12
CA GLU A 206 -11.71 7.31 -41.99
C GLU A 206 -11.14 6.31 -40.97
N GLN A 207 -10.53 5.21 -41.44
CA GLN A 207 -9.90 4.22 -40.56
C GLN A 207 -8.69 4.79 -39.80
N PHE A 208 -7.81 5.52 -40.48
CA PHE A 208 -6.66 6.15 -39.82
C PHE A 208 -7.08 7.23 -38.84
N ARG A 209 -8.11 8.02 -39.17
CA ARG A 209 -8.69 9.00 -38.27
C ARG A 209 -9.26 8.34 -37.01
N ALA A 210 -10.08 7.30 -37.18
CA ALA A 210 -10.64 6.56 -36.05
C ALA A 210 -9.56 5.95 -35.15
N ARG A 211 -8.46 5.44 -35.74
CA ARG A 211 -7.29 4.94 -34.97
C ARG A 211 -6.59 6.05 -34.21
N ALA A 212 -6.30 7.17 -34.86
CA ALA A 212 -5.65 8.32 -34.21
C ALA A 212 -6.49 8.88 -33.05
N GLU A 213 -7.81 8.97 -33.22
CA GLU A 213 -8.73 9.37 -32.15
C GLU A 213 -8.78 8.34 -31.01
N ALA A 214 -8.72 7.04 -31.31
CA ALA A 214 -8.68 5.99 -30.29
C ALA A 214 -7.36 6.01 -29.49
N ASP A 215 -6.23 6.22 -30.15
CA ASP A 215 -4.93 6.36 -29.51
C ASP A 215 -4.87 7.61 -28.62
N GLN A 216 -5.43 8.73 -29.10
CA GLN A 216 -5.54 9.97 -28.32
C GLN A 216 -6.37 9.76 -27.05
N ARG A 217 -7.55 9.13 -27.15
CA ARG A 217 -8.41 8.84 -25.99
C ARG A 217 -7.71 7.94 -24.96
N ARG A 218 -6.94 6.94 -25.43
CA ARG A 218 -6.14 6.08 -24.54
C ARG A 218 -5.07 6.87 -23.79
N LEU A 219 -4.34 7.74 -24.49
CA LEU A 219 -3.33 8.61 -23.88
C LEU A 219 -3.94 9.55 -22.82
N GLU A 220 -5.10 10.14 -23.12
CA GLU A 220 -5.82 11.01 -22.18
C GLU A 220 -6.26 10.23 -20.94
N SER A 221 -6.86 9.05 -21.12
CA SER A 221 -7.26 8.18 -20.02
C SER A 221 -6.08 7.77 -19.13
N ASP A 222 -4.93 7.40 -19.70
CA ASP A 222 -3.76 7.01 -18.92
C ASP A 222 -3.15 8.20 -18.17
N ARG A 223 -3.21 9.42 -18.73
CA ARG A 223 -2.80 10.65 -18.04
C ARG A 223 -3.70 10.99 -16.85
N GLU A 224 -5.03 10.84 -17.01
CA GLU A 224 -5.98 11.03 -15.92
C GLU A 224 -5.72 10.05 -14.75
N ILE A 225 -5.42 8.78 -15.08
CA ILE A 225 -5.04 7.78 -14.08
C ILE A 225 -3.73 8.17 -13.39
N GLN A 226 -2.71 8.61 -14.14
CA GLN A 226 -1.44 9.06 -13.57
C GLN A 226 -1.63 10.24 -12.61
N GLU A 227 -2.46 11.22 -12.96
CA GLU A 227 -2.78 12.37 -12.09
C GLU A 227 -3.51 11.92 -10.82
N ALA A 228 -4.48 11.00 -10.94
CA ALA A 228 -5.18 10.45 -9.79
C ALA A 228 -4.24 9.71 -8.83
N LEU A 229 -3.30 8.91 -9.36
CA LEU A 229 -2.28 8.22 -8.56
C LEU A 229 -1.30 9.19 -7.89
N TRP A 230 -0.92 10.27 -8.58
CA TRP A 230 -0.10 11.33 -7.98
C TRP A 230 -0.81 11.98 -6.79
N MET A 231 -2.07 12.36 -6.96
CA MET A 231 -2.87 12.96 -5.89
C MET A 231 -3.06 12.01 -4.70
N ALA A 232 -3.30 10.73 -4.97
CA ALA A 232 -3.36 9.69 -3.96
C ALA A 232 -2.03 9.55 -3.19
N SER A 233 -0.91 9.60 -3.91
CA SER A 233 0.44 9.53 -3.32
C SER A 233 0.72 10.71 -2.39
N GLN A 234 0.33 11.93 -2.80
CA GLN A 234 0.45 13.13 -1.96
C GLN A 234 -0.41 13.02 -0.69
N ALA A 235 -1.67 12.63 -0.83
CA ALA A 235 -2.56 12.45 0.30
C ALA A 235 -2.05 11.39 1.30
N ARG A 236 -1.47 10.29 0.80
CA ARG A 236 -0.85 9.26 1.63
C ARG A 236 0.39 9.80 2.35
N LEU A 237 1.24 10.55 1.66
CA LEU A 237 2.42 11.17 2.25
C LEU A 237 2.03 12.13 3.38
N ASP A 238 1.05 13.00 3.15
CA ASP A 238 0.54 13.94 4.16
C ASP A 238 -0.03 13.20 5.38
N HIS A 239 -0.78 12.12 5.15
CA HIS A 239 -1.30 11.28 6.23
C HIS A 239 -0.18 10.67 7.07
N LEU A 240 0.86 10.11 6.43
CA LEU A 240 2.01 9.52 7.11
C LEU A 240 2.81 10.55 7.91
N LEU A 241 2.99 11.76 7.36
CA LEU A 241 3.65 12.86 8.06
C LEU A 241 2.85 13.32 9.28
N PHE A 242 1.53 13.43 9.15
CA PHE A 242 0.66 13.78 10.27
C PHE A 242 0.68 12.69 11.36
N GLU A 243 0.62 11.42 10.97
CA GLU A 243 0.73 10.31 11.91
C GLU A 243 2.07 10.34 12.65
N GLN A 244 3.17 10.61 11.95
CA GLN A 244 4.49 10.75 12.55
C GLN A 244 4.54 11.90 13.57
N GLN A 245 3.99 13.08 13.21
CA GLN A 245 3.91 14.22 14.12
C GLN A 245 3.08 13.90 15.37
N SER A 246 1.90 13.29 15.20
CA SER A 246 1.03 12.87 16.31
C SER A 246 1.72 11.86 17.24
N ARG A 247 2.51 10.94 16.69
CA ARG A 247 3.30 9.97 17.47
C ARG A 247 4.40 10.66 18.28
N GLU A 248 5.06 11.67 17.72
CA GLU A 248 6.09 12.45 18.44
C GLU A 248 5.47 13.25 19.59
N GLU A 249 4.31 13.88 19.36
CA GLU A 249 3.56 14.58 20.41
C GLU A 249 3.10 13.63 21.52
N LEU A 250 2.56 12.47 21.16
CA LEU A 250 2.15 11.45 22.11
C LEU A 250 3.35 10.95 22.94
N LYS A 251 4.51 10.78 22.31
CA LYS A 251 5.75 10.41 23.01
C LYS A 251 6.13 11.46 24.06
N ILE A 252 6.11 12.74 23.71
CA ILE A 252 6.39 13.84 24.66
C ILE A 252 5.38 13.81 25.83
N GLN A 253 4.09 13.60 25.53
CA GLN A 253 3.06 13.51 26.57
C GLN A 253 3.30 12.33 27.52
N LEU A 254 3.62 11.15 26.97
CA LEU A 254 3.92 9.96 27.75
C LEU A 254 5.18 10.14 28.60
N ASP A 255 6.23 10.77 28.07
CA ASP A 255 7.45 11.07 28.83
C ASP A 255 7.16 12.02 30.00
N GLU A 256 6.30 13.01 29.81
CA GLU A 256 5.88 13.93 30.89
C GLU A 256 4.95 13.25 31.91
N ASP A 257 4.05 12.38 31.48
CA ASP A 257 3.20 11.57 32.36
C ASP A 257 4.04 10.59 33.20
N GLU A 258 5.03 9.94 32.59
CA GLU A 258 5.97 9.06 33.29
C GLU A 258 6.74 9.85 34.35
N LYS A 259 7.30 11.02 34.02
CA LYS A 259 7.97 11.89 35.00
C LYS A 259 7.04 12.30 36.13
N ARG A 260 5.79 12.68 35.83
CA ARG A 260 4.79 13.05 36.84
C ARG A 260 4.49 11.88 37.78
N GLU A 261 4.32 10.69 37.24
CA GLU A 261 4.02 9.50 38.04
C GLU A 261 5.23 9.03 38.85
N ILE A 262 6.44 9.09 38.29
CA ILE A 262 7.69 8.86 39.03
C ILE A 262 7.81 9.85 40.19
N ALA A 263 7.58 11.15 39.96
CA ALA A 263 7.63 12.17 41.01
C ALA A 263 6.56 11.94 42.09
N ARG A 264 5.34 11.55 41.69
CA ARG A 264 4.26 11.18 42.60
C ARG A 264 4.62 9.98 43.46
N LEU A 265 5.16 8.92 42.85
CA LEU A 265 5.61 7.71 43.56
C LEU A 265 6.77 8.04 44.50
N ALA A 266 7.73 8.86 44.07
CA ALA A 266 8.84 9.31 44.91
C ALA A 266 8.34 10.12 46.13
N GLU A 267 7.36 11.00 45.94
CA GLU A 267 6.71 11.74 47.05
C GLU A 267 5.88 10.84 47.97
N GLN A 268 5.20 9.82 47.42
CA GLN A 268 4.53 8.83 48.25
C GLN A 268 5.55 8.06 49.10
N LEU A 269 6.65 7.61 48.50
CA LEU A 269 7.74 6.93 49.19
C LEU A 269 8.43 7.83 50.23
N SER A 270 8.62 9.13 49.94
CA SER A 270 9.19 10.10 50.88
C SER A 270 8.29 10.34 52.09
N ARG A 271 6.96 10.34 51.92
CA ARG A 271 5.97 10.41 53.02
C ARG A 271 5.97 9.17 53.89
N TYR A 272 6.23 8.00 53.32
CA TYR A 272 6.52 6.77 54.09
C TYR A 272 7.89 6.82 54.80
N SER A 273 8.74 7.80 54.48
CA SER A 273 10.05 8.02 55.10
C SER A 273 10.05 9.18 56.11
N GLY A 274 8.87 9.71 56.45
CA GLY A 274 8.69 10.74 57.49
C GLY A 274 8.97 10.21 58.91
N PRO A 275 9.39 11.09 59.85
CA PRO A 275 9.76 10.70 61.21
C PRO A 275 8.52 10.27 62.00
N GLY A 276 8.21 8.97 61.98
CA GLY A 276 7.12 8.39 62.77
C GLY A 276 6.27 7.31 62.10
N GLY A 277 6.61 6.82 60.89
CA GLY A 277 5.76 5.84 60.19
C GLY A 277 6.49 4.90 59.19
N ILE A 278 7.19 3.91 59.72
CA ILE A 278 7.48 2.55 59.22
C ILE A 278 7.10 2.18 57.76
N ALA A 279 8.11 1.92 56.90
CA ALA A 279 8.19 0.82 55.90
C ALA A 279 9.40 1.00 54.95
N GLY A 280 10.61 0.60 55.39
CA GLY A 280 11.81 0.59 54.54
C GLY A 280 11.91 -0.63 53.61
N PRO A 281 12.91 -0.66 52.70
CA PRO A 281 13.26 -1.86 51.92
C PRO A 281 13.56 -3.06 52.83
N VAL A 282 13.60 -4.27 52.25
CA VAL A 282 14.07 -5.49 52.95
C VAL A 282 15.40 -5.17 53.63
N ALA A 283 15.52 -5.49 54.92
CA ALA A 283 16.72 -5.16 55.68
C ALA A 283 17.93 -5.88 55.09
N THR A 284 19.04 -5.16 54.95
CA THR A 284 20.32 -5.75 54.57
C THR A 284 20.95 -6.44 55.79
N PRO A 285 21.82 -7.47 55.61
CA PRO A 285 22.45 -8.15 56.74
C PRO A 285 23.20 -7.22 57.71
N ASP A 286 23.73 -6.10 57.22
CA ASP A 286 24.47 -5.12 58.01
C ASP A 286 23.56 -4.26 58.91
N GLU A 287 22.25 -4.27 58.66
CA GLU A 287 21.24 -3.54 59.45
C GLU A 287 20.60 -4.41 60.56
N ILE A 288 21.00 -5.68 60.67
CA ILE A 288 20.42 -6.64 61.61
C ILE A 288 21.29 -6.79 62.87
N GLU A 289 20.67 -6.59 64.02
CA GLU A 289 21.24 -6.77 65.36
C GLU A 289 20.56 -7.92 66.10
N TRP A 290 21.32 -8.65 66.93
CA TRP A 290 20.80 -9.77 67.73
C TRP A 290 20.53 -9.33 69.16
N VAL A 291 19.26 -9.33 69.55
CA VAL A 291 18.82 -9.01 70.92
C VAL A 291 18.30 -10.28 71.57
N TYR A 292 19.00 -10.78 72.60
CA TYR A 292 18.65 -12.02 73.31
C TYR A 292 18.37 -13.25 72.41
N GLY A 293 19.02 -13.31 71.25
CA GLY A 293 18.85 -14.38 70.26
C GLY A 293 17.73 -14.14 69.25
N ILE A 294 17.16 -12.93 69.17
CA ILE A 294 16.20 -12.51 68.16
C ILE A 294 16.90 -11.51 67.23
N ALA A 295 17.00 -11.85 65.95
CA ALA A 295 17.55 -10.96 64.93
C ALA A 295 16.53 -9.88 64.57
N VAL A 296 16.85 -8.59 64.69
CA VAL A 296 15.94 -7.49 64.35
C VAL A 296 16.69 -6.35 63.70
N HIS A 297 15.99 -5.43 63.04
CA HIS A 297 16.59 -4.22 62.51
C HIS A 297 17.14 -3.35 63.65
N ASN A 298 18.30 -2.73 63.46
CA ASN A 298 18.98 -1.91 64.48
C ASN A 298 18.07 -0.81 65.08
N SER A 299 17.14 -0.27 64.29
CA SER A 299 16.19 0.77 64.71
C SER A 299 15.21 0.32 65.80
N ILE A 300 14.98 -0.98 65.98
CA ILE A 300 14.09 -1.52 67.02
C ILE A 300 14.83 -2.31 68.10
N ALA A 301 16.15 -2.48 67.97
CA ALA A 301 16.95 -3.30 68.88
C ALA A 301 16.93 -2.78 70.31
N GLY A 302 17.05 -1.46 70.49
CA GLY A 302 16.96 -0.80 71.80
C GLY A 302 15.62 -1.05 72.48
N ASN A 303 14.52 -0.73 71.79
CA ASN A 303 13.16 -0.92 72.31
C ASN A 303 12.86 -2.39 72.63
N LEU A 304 13.31 -3.32 71.77
CA LEU A 304 13.16 -4.74 72.02
C LEU A 304 13.90 -5.16 73.28
N LYS A 305 15.14 -4.69 73.46
CA LYS A 305 15.94 -4.99 74.64
C LYS A 305 15.23 -4.54 75.91
N GLU A 306 14.73 -3.31 75.94
CA GLU A 306 14.02 -2.76 77.10
C GLU A 306 12.74 -3.55 77.41
N MET A 307 11.97 -3.94 76.40
CA MET A 307 10.77 -4.75 76.57
C MET A 307 11.10 -6.14 77.14
N LEU A 308 12.15 -6.78 76.63
CA LEU A 308 12.57 -8.11 77.08
C LEU A 308 13.10 -8.07 78.52
N ASP A 309 13.84 -7.01 78.89
CA ASP A 309 14.31 -6.81 80.26
C ASP A 309 13.13 -6.60 81.24
N ALA A 310 12.12 -5.82 80.84
CA ALA A 310 10.91 -5.60 81.64
C ALA A 310 10.09 -6.89 81.80
N ALA A 311 9.90 -7.66 80.72
CA ALA A 311 9.22 -8.95 80.77
C ALA A 311 9.92 -9.92 81.73
N GLN A 312 11.26 -9.95 81.68
CA GLN A 312 12.06 -10.81 82.55
C GLN A 312 11.94 -10.41 84.02
N ALA A 313 11.89 -9.11 84.33
CA ALA A 313 11.64 -8.62 85.68
C ALA A 313 10.27 -9.07 86.24
N ASP A 314 9.28 -9.19 85.35
CA ASP A 314 7.94 -9.72 85.66
C ASP A 314 7.86 -11.26 85.62
N GLY A 315 9.00 -11.95 85.46
CA GLY A 315 9.10 -13.40 85.49
C GLY A 315 8.64 -14.10 84.20
N ILE A 316 8.65 -13.39 83.07
CA ILE A 316 8.34 -13.93 81.74
C ILE A 316 9.60 -13.88 80.87
N THR A 317 9.98 -15.00 80.27
CA THR A 317 11.14 -15.06 79.39
C THR A 317 10.71 -15.29 77.96
N PHE A 318 10.72 -14.22 77.17
CA PHE A 318 10.43 -14.31 75.75
C PHE A 318 11.67 -14.70 74.94
N ARG A 319 11.44 -15.54 73.94
CA ARG A 319 12.34 -15.77 72.79
C ARG A 319 11.52 -15.63 71.51
N GLY A 320 12.12 -15.76 70.34
CA GLY A 320 11.32 -15.73 69.11
C GLY A 320 12.13 -15.73 67.83
N GLY A 321 11.41 -15.70 66.72
CA GLY A 321 11.98 -15.49 65.39
C GLY A 321 11.77 -14.06 64.93
N GLY A 322 12.84 -13.36 64.55
CA GLY A 322 12.78 -12.00 64.02
C GLY A 322 13.02 -11.96 62.50
N TYR A 323 14.09 -11.32 62.05
CA TYR A 323 14.46 -11.13 60.65
C TYR A 323 14.49 -12.43 59.85
N ARG A 324 13.96 -12.36 58.63
CA ARG A 324 13.94 -13.45 57.65
C ARG A 324 14.35 -12.92 56.28
N ASP A 325 15.41 -13.48 55.69
CA ASP A 325 15.80 -13.08 54.34
C ASP A 325 14.73 -13.43 53.28
N ALA A 326 14.79 -12.74 52.13
CA ALA A 326 13.85 -12.92 51.04
C ALA A 326 13.82 -14.37 50.49
N SER A 327 14.95 -15.08 50.52
CA SER A 327 15.03 -16.47 50.06
C SER A 327 14.22 -17.41 50.96
N ALA A 328 14.22 -17.17 52.27
CA ALA A 328 13.42 -17.90 53.25
C ALA A 328 11.93 -17.60 53.06
N GLN A 329 11.56 -16.36 52.75
CA GLN A 329 10.17 -16.01 52.44
C GLN A 329 9.66 -16.70 51.16
N ILE A 330 10.50 -16.79 50.12
CA ILE A 330 10.20 -17.55 48.90
C ILE A 330 10.06 -19.04 49.20
N ARG A 331 10.90 -19.62 50.07
CA ARG A 331 10.78 -21.02 50.50
C ARG A 331 9.45 -21.29 51.21
N LEU A 332 9.02 -20.41 52.11
CA LEU A 332 7.73 -20.54 52.79
C LEU A 332 6.56 -20.45 51.80
N ARG A 333 6.62 -19.53 50.83
CA ARG A 333 5.62 -19.43 49.77
C ARG A 333 5.50 -20.72 48.96
N LYS A 334 6.62 -21.30 48.55
CA LYS A 334 6.64 -22.59 47.83
C LYS A 334 6.00 -23.69 48.65
N ALA A 335 6.25 -23.72 49.96
CA ALA A 335 5.71 -24.73 50.87
C ALA A 335 4.20 -24.54 51.14
N HIS A 336 3.74 -23.30 51.35
CA HIS A 336 2.38 -23.03 51.83
C HIS A 336 1.37 -22.72 50.72
N CYS A 337 1.83 -22.29 49.54
CA CYS A 337 0.98 -21.80 48.45
C CYS A 337 1.17 -22.59 47.14
N GLY A 338 2.27 -23.36 47.01
CA GLY A 338 2.67 -24.04 45.77
C GLY A 338 3.82 -23.34 45.04
N SER A 339 4.35 -23.98 44.00
CA SER A 339 5.63 -23.60 43.35
C SER A 339 5.51 -22.79 42.06
N SER A 340 4.30 -22.44 41.62
CA SER A 340 4.13 -21.59 40.42
C SER A 340 4.52 -20.13 40.69
N ASP A 341 4.85 -19.39 39.63
CA ASP A 341 5.12 -17.95 39.76
C ASP A 341 3.92 -17.19 40.31
N TYR A 342 2.71 -17.59 39.94
CA TYR A 342 1.49 -17.06 40.54
C TYR A 342 1.46 -17.33 42.05
N ALA A 343 1.71 -18.57 42.50
CA ALA A 343 1.71 -18.93 43.92
C ALA A 343 2.78 -18.18 44.73
N ILE A 344 3.94 -17.94 44.14
CA ILE A 344 5.08 -17.31 44.83
C ILE A 344 4.92 -15.79 44.89
N TRP A 345 4.52 -15.13 43.80
CA TRP A 345 4.60 -13.67 43.66
C TRP A 345 3.24 -12.97 43.71
N GLN A 346 2.16 -13.66 43.33
CA GLN A 346 0.88 -13.02 43.06
C GLN A 346 -0.27 -13.51 43.95
N ALA A 347 -0.25 -14.75 44.44
CA ALA A 347 -1.32 -15.28 45.28
C ALA A 347 -1.48 -14.40 46.54
N PRO A 348 -2.73 -14.08 46.95
CA PRO A 348 -2.97 -13.35 48.18
C PRO A 348 -2.53 -14.22 49.39
N PRO A 349 -1.99 -13.63 50.48
CA PRO A 349 -1.54 -14.41 51.63
C PRO A 349 -2.59 -15.39 52.18
N SER A 350 -3.86 -15.02 52.15
CA SER A 350 -4.99 -15.84 52.60
C SER A 350 -5.23 -17.12 51.78
N ALA A 351 -4.70 -17.20 50.56
CA ALA A 351 -4.75 -18.40 49.71
C ALA A 351 -3.71 -19.46 50.12
N CYS A 352 -2.72 -19.10 50.94
CA CYS A 352 -1.72 -20.01 51.46
C CYS A 352 -2.21 -20.72 52.74
N ARG A 353 -1.65 -21.90 53.03
CA ARG A 353 -1.93 -22.65 54.25
C ARG A 353 -0.60 -23.05 54.92
N PRO A 354 -0.23 -22.42 56.07
CA PRO A 354 -0.84 -21.23 56.68
C PRO A 354 -0.70 -19.97 55.81
N PRO A 355 -1.43 -18.87 56.11
CA PRO A 355 -1.26 -17.61 55.40
C PRO A 355 0.19 -17.13 55.39
N THR A 356 0.67 -16.59 54.27
CA THR A 356 2.08 -16.21 54.14
C THR A 356 2.24 -14.97 53.27
N ALA A 357 2.87 -13.92 53.79
CA ALA A 357 3.10 -12.66 53.09
C ALA A 357 3.90 -12.83 51.79
N ARG A 358 3.70 -11.93 50.81
CA ARG A 358 4.46 -11.93 49.54
C ARG A 358 5.92 -11.61 49.82
N PRO A 359 6.88 -12.20 49.09
CA PRO A 359 8.27 -11.76 49.20
C PRO A 359 8.35 -10.24 48.99
N GLY A 360 9.11 -9.56 49.85
CA GLY A 360 9.23 -8.10 49.90
C GLY A 360 8.10 -7.36 50.64
N SER A 361 7.10 -8.07 51.16
CA SER A 361 5.96 -7.47 51.90
C SER A 361 5.88 -7.91 53.36
N SER A 362 6.71 -8.86 53.80
CA SER A 362 6.72 -9.31 55.20
C SER A 362 7.49 -8.34 56.09
N ASN A 363 6.95 -7.99 57.26
CA ASN A 363 7.70 -7.23 58.26
C ASN A 363 8.90 -8.02 58.83
N HIS A 364 8.90 -9.36 58.74
CA HIS A 364 10.10 -10.16 59.04
C HIS A 364 11.22 -9.91 58.03
N GLU A 365 10.92 -9.64 56.76
CA GLU A 365 11.93 -9.30 55.75
C GLU A 365 12.54 -7.92 55.99
N ARG A 366 11.92 -7.10 56.84
CA ARG A 366 12.43 -5.78 57.23
C ARG A 366 13.12 -5.81 58.59
N GLY A 367 13.10 -6.94 59.30
CA GLY A 367 13.58 -7.05 60.67
C GLY A 367 12.71 -6.28 61.67
N LEU A 368 11.46 -5.96 61.33
CA LEU A 368 10.54 -5.14 62.12
C LEU A 368 9.37 -5.93 62.73
N ALA A 369 9.41 -7.25 62.59
CA ALA A 369 8.46 -8.17 63.21
C ALA A 369 9.17 -9.29 63.96
N ILE A 370 8.49 -9.77 65.00
CA ILE A 370 8.95 -10.81 65.90
C ILE A 370 7.79 -11.77 66.16
N ASP A 371 8.04 -13.05 65.91
CA ASP A 371 7.17 -14.14 66.34
C ASP A 371 7.63 -14.59 67.74
N PHE A 372 6.97 -14.10 68.79
CA PHE A 372 7.34 -14.38 70.18
C PHE A 372 6.93 -15.79 70.63
N THR A 373 7.76 -16.34 71.51
CA THR A 373 7.58 -17.59 72.23
C THR A 373 7.75 -17.32 73.73
N ASP A 374 6.93 -17.96 74.55
CA ASP A 374 6.98 -17.93 76.02
C ASP A 374 7.40 -19.33 76.49
N ASP A 375 8.50 -19.41 77.26
CA ASP A 375 9.10 -20.67 77.74
C ASP A 375 9.33 -21.71 76.61
N GLY A 376 9.80 -21.23 75.46
CA GLY A 376 10.11 -22.06 74.29
C GLY A 376 8.89 -22.54 73.49
N ARG A 377 7.68 -22.08 73.81
CA ARG A 377 6.45 -22.42 73.08
C ARG A 377 5.89 -21.19 72.35
N SER A 378 5.44 -21.37 71.11
CA SER A 378 4.74 -20.31 70.38
C SER A 378 3.47 -19.89 71.12
N ILE A 379 3.24 -18.58 71.19
CA ILE A 379 2.11 -17.97 71.87
C ILE A 379 0.87 -18.13 70.98
N ASN A 380 0.20 -19.28 71.07
CA ASN A 380 -1.01 -19.58 70.30
C ASN A 380 -2.32 -19.27 71.06
N ASP A 381 -2.26 -19.17 72.39
CA ASP A 381 -3.41 -18.91 73.26
C ASP A 381 -3.38 -17.48 73.82
N ARG A 382 -4.44 -16.71 73.55
CA ARG A 382 -4.62 -15.35 74.06
C ARG A 382 -4.86 -15.29 75.56
N ASN A 383 -5.10 -16.43 76.21
CA ASN A 383 -5.21 -16.52 77.66
C ASN A 383 -3.88 -16.80 78.35
N SER A 384 -2.81 -17.11 77.60
CA SER A 384 -1.48 -17.34 78.15
C SER A 384 -0.94 -16.11 78.87
N ARG A 385 -0.05 -16.35 79.85
CA ARG A 385 0.59 -15.29 80.62
C ARG A 385 1.43 -14.38 79.71
N GLY A 386 2.23 -14.96 78.83
CA GLY A 386 3.01 -14.23 77.83
C GLY A 386 2.17 -13.33 76.92
N TYR A 387 1.07 -13.84 76.35
CA TYR A 387 0.20 -13.01 75.50
C TYR A 387 -0.40 -11.83 76.26
N LYS A 388 -0.91 -12.06 77.48
CA LYS A 388 -1.51 -11.00 78.30
C LYS A 388 -0.51 -9.92 78.66
N TRP A 389 0.74 -10.30 78.96
CA TRP A 389 1.80 -9.34 79.23
C TRP A 389 2.15 -8.51 78.00
N LEU A 390 2.35 -9.14 76.83
CA LEU A 390 2.62 -8.41 75.59
C LEU A 390 1.46 -7.46 75.25
N LYS A 391 0.21 -7.93 75.39
CA LYS A 391 -0.97 -7.09 75.15
C LYS A 391 -1.07 -5.88 76.08
N ALA A 392 -0.61 -5.99 77.31
CA ALA A 392 -0.63 -4.89 78.25
C ALA A 392 0.53 -3.90 78.07
N ASN A 393 1.72 -4.38 77.67
CA ASN A 393 2.96 -3.59 77.77
C ASN A 393 3.67 -3.33 76.43
N ALA A 394 3.51 -4.18 75.42
CA ALA A 394 4.36 -4.13 74.22
C ALA A 394 4.21 -2.83 73.41
N ALA A 395 3.04 -2.19 73.48
CA ALA A 395 2.78 -0.92 72.82
C ALA A 395 3.67 0.22 73.35
N ASP A 396 4.04 0.19 74.64
CA ASP A 396 4.93 1.18 75.25
C ASP A 396 6.35 1.11 74.68
N TYR A 397 6.72 -0.04 74.10
CA TYR A 397 7.99 -0.29 73.41
C TYR A 397 7.86 -0.23 71.88
N GLY A 398 6.69 0.15 71.37
CA GLY A 398 6.45 0.31 69.93
C GLY A 398 6.16 -1.00 69.17
N PHE A 399 5.70 -2.04 69.87
CA PHE A 399 5.28 -3.30 69.25
C PHE A 399 3.76 -3.51 69.38
N PHE A 400 3.12 -3.88 68.28
CA PHE A 400 1.67 -4.08 68.17
C PHE A 400 1.37 -5.47 67.61
N ASN A 401 0.32 -6.11 68.13
CA ASN A 401 -0.06 -7.47 67.72
C ASN A 401 -0.79 -7.45 66.37
N LEU A 402 -0.45 -8.39 65.49
CA LEU A 402 -1.30 -8.74 64.36
C LEU A 402 -2.54 -9.50 64.88
N PRO A 403 -3.78 -8.97 64.68
CA PRO A 403 -4.97 -9.57 65.29
C PRO A 403 -5.29 -11.00 64.87
N SER A 404 -4.77 -11.50 63.74
CA SER A 404 -4.94 -12.91 63.34
C SER A 404 -3.92 -13.85 63.98
N GLU A 405 -2.80 -13.35 64.50
CA GLU A 405 -1.66 -14.16 64.94
C GLU A 405 -1.20 -13.73 66.34
N PRO A 406 -1.60 -14.44 67.42
CA PRO A 406 -1.29 -14.03 68.79
C PRO A 406 0.22 -13.99 69.12
N TRP A 407 1.05 -14.75 68.39
CA TRP A 407 2.50 -14.76 68.53
C TRP A 407 3.20 -13.62 67.78
N HIS A 408 2.55 -13.00 66.80
CA HIS A 408 3.19 -12.05 65.88
C HIS A 408 3.04 -10.61 66.34
N TRP A 409 4.16 -9.93 66.52
CA TRP A 409 4.23 -8.54 66.96
C TRP A 409 5.19 -7.77 66.07
N SER A 410 4.74 -6.62 65.58
CA SER A 410 5.53 -5.78 64.68
C SER A 410 5.37 -4.32 65.06
N THR A 411 6.17 -3.46 64.47
CA THR A 411 6.03 -2.02 64.68
C THR A 411 4.72 -1.45 64.11
N THR A 412 4.01 -2.18 63.24
CA THR A 412 2.74 -1.74 62.63
C THR A 412 1.51 -2.52 63.09
N GLY A 413 1.68 -3.71 63.69
CA GLY A 413 0.56 -4.60 64.01
C GLY A 413 -0.17 -5.19 62.79
N THR A 414 0.50 -5.20 61.64
CA THR A 414 -0.02 -5.69 60.35
C THR A 414 0.91 -6.67 59.66
#